data_AF-A0A3B9M7M8-F1
#
_entry.id   AF-A0A3B9M7M8-F1
#
_cell.length_a   1.000
_cell.length_b   1.000
_cell.length_c   1.000
_cell.angle_alpha   90.00
_cell.angle_beta   90.00
_cell.angle_gamma   90.00
#
_symmetry.space_group_name_H-M   'P 1'
#
loop_
_entity.id
_entity.type
_entity.pdbx_description
1 polymer ?
#
loop_
_entity_poly.entity_id
_entity_poly.type
_entity_poly.pdbx_seq_one_letter_code
_entity_poly.pdbx_strand_id
1 'polypeptide(L)'
;MAEKLAVMADSPSDYERLGLSPTAIAPWEDGKRTDDSAGTYEWWYFDAHLADGAKVVASFMNKMDLAAPKSLAPVLRLNLDLPDGRHFEKLVHYQPSEWSAAKDHADVHLGKNRFTGDLHTYRIEATAEEISVDVTLTGEVPPWRPSTGYMLFGADRSMEFAWLPSVPQGQVTGSYSINGERHETTGVGYHDHNWGNVGLMKVVHDWYWARGEAGPYTVIASYITASEQFGFEPIPIFMLARDNVLVGDDPAKVTFEREGIYIDQKTGKPVAATTRYTYQDDEDRYVVSFTRTHDLSANRMVDTIKGVKRIAAKLMHFDGAYLRFVGDLQISRYRAGDLVETYKDDAIWELMYFGHPR
;
A
#
# COMPACT_ATOMS: atom_id res chain seq x y z
N MET A 1 -0.70 30.44 -11.46
CA MET A 1 0.00 29.40 -10.69
C MET A 1 0.70 28.49 -11.69
N ALA A 2 1.93 28.05 -11.42
CA ALA A 2 2.57 27.06 -12.28
C ALA A 2 1.76 25.75 -12.22
N GLU A 3 1.66 25.06 -13.34
CA GLU A 3 0.97 23.77 -13.42
C GLU A 3 1.71 22.73 -12.58
N LYS A 4 0.99 22.00 -11.72
CA LYS A 4 1.56 20.93 -10.90
C LYS A 4 1.94 19.76 -11.79
N LEU A 5 3.15 19.24 -11.62
CA LEU A 5 3.68 18.13 -12.42
C LEU A 5 3.49 16.75 -11.78
N ALA A 6 2.94 16.69 -10.56
CA ALA A 6 2.48 15.46 -9.91
C ALA A 6 1.17 15.76 -9.20
N VAL A 7 0.13 14.98 -9.47
CA VAL A 7 -1.22 15.22 -8.93
C VAL A 7 -1.92 13.90 -8.66
N MET A 8 -2.84 13.89 -7.69
CA MET A 8 -3.93 12.92 -7.69
C MET A 8 -4.94 13.38 -8.75
N ALA A 9 -5.38 12.50 -9.65
CA ALA A 9 -6.46 12.83 -10.56
C ALA A 9 -7.79 12.91 -9.78
N ASP A 10 -8.44 14.07 -9.84
CA ASP A 10 -9.61 14.42 -9.04
C ASP A 10 -10.65 15.26 -9.80
N SER A 11 -10.36 15.67 -11.03
CA SER A 11 -11.26 16.53 -11.81
C SER A 11 -12.42 15.74 -12.44
N PRO A 12 -13.59 16.35 -12.71
CA PRO A 12 -14.67 15.69 -13.44
C PRO A 12 -14.23 15.09 -14.78
N SER A 13 -13.32 15.75 -15.50
CA SER A 13 -12.73 15.23 -16.74
C SER A 13 -11.83 14.01 -16.55
N ASP A 14 -11.19 13.88 -15.37
CA ASP A 14 -10.42 12.67 -15.05
C ASP A 14 -11.33 11.47 -14.82
N TYR A 15 -12.42 11.66 -14.06
CA TYR A 15 -13.44 10.62 -13.88
C TYR A 15 -14.04 10.18 -15.21
N GLU A 16 -14.42 11.12 -16.08
CA GLU A 16 -14.96 10.82 -17.41
C GLU A 16 -13.94 10.05 -18.28
N ARG A 17 -12.69 10.53 -18.34
CA ARG A 17 -11.61 9.88 -19.12
C ARG A 17 -11.36 8.44 -18.66
N LEU A 18 -11.40 8.21 -17.36
CA LEU A 18 -11.14 6.90 -16.75
C LEU A 18 -12.38 6.00 -16.70
N GLY A 19 -13.56 6.52 -17.04
CA GLY A 19 -14.83 5.81 -16.95
C GLY A 19 -15.26 5.52 -15.52
N LEU A 20 -14.82 6.33 -14.56
CA LEU A 20 -14.99 6.13 -13.12
C LEU A 20 -16.18 6.91 -12.58
N SER A 21 -16.88 6.33 -11.59
CA SER A 21 -17.82 7.09 -10.77
C SER A 21 -17.07 7.83 -9.66
N PRO A 22 -17.47 9.08 -9.32
CA PRO A 22 -16.93 9.80 -8.16
C PRO A 22 -17.48 9.31 -6.82
N THR A 23 -18.56 8.52 -6.82
CA THR A 23 -19.26 8.11 -5.58
C THR A 23 -19.42 6.60 -5.44
N ALA A 24 -18.92 5.82 -6.39
CA ALA A 24 -19.04 4.37 -6.37
C ALA A 24 -17.79 3.73 -6.98
N ILE A 25 -17.39 2.59 -6.42
CA ILE A 25 -16.33 1.73 -6.95
C ILE A 25 -17.03 0.48 -7.48
N ALA A 26 -16.80 0.17 -8.75
CA ALA A 26 -17.41 -0.96 -9.44
C ALA A 26 -16.44 -2.14 -9.55
N PRO A 27 -16.92 -3.41 -9.58
CA PRO A 27 -16.06 -4.59 -9.58
C PRO A 27 -14.96 -4.62 -10.64
N TRP A 28 -15.21 -4.05 -11.82
CA TRP A 28 -14.22 -3.98 -12.90
C TRP A 28 -12.98 -3.12 -12.56
N GLU A 29 -13.09 -2.23 -11.57
CA GLU A 29 -11.97 -1.40 -11.11
C GLU A 29 -10.87 -2.23 -10.44
N ASP A 30 -11.24 -3.37 -9.85
CA ASP A 30 -10.32 -4.36 -9.24
C ASP A 30 -10.02 -5.54 -10.19
N GLY A 31 -10.56 -5.50 -11.41
CA GLY A 31 -10.18 -6.37 -12.50
C GLY A 31 -8.92 -5.89 -13.20
N LYS A 32 -8.34 -6.72 -14.06
CA LYS A 32 -7.11 -6.48 -14.80
C LYS A 32 -7.06 -5.09 -15.47
N ARG A 33 -6.04 -4.31 -15.15
CA ARG A 33 -5.87 -2.91 -15.59
C ARG A 33 -4.81 -2.72 -16.66
N THR A 34 -3.98 -3.72 -16.92
CA THR A 34 -2.96 -3.68 -17.99
C THR A 34 -3.24 -4.72 -19.08
N ASP A 35 -2.53 -4.62 -20.19
CA ASP A 35 -2.60 -5.55 -21.32
C ASP A 35 -1.44 -6.56 -21.34
N ASP A 36 -0.70 -6.66 -20.23
CA ASP A 36 0.55 -7.42 -20.08
C ASP A 36 1.71 -6.97 -20.98
N SER A 37 1.60 -5.84 -21.70
CA SER A 37 2.69 -5.32 -22.53
C SER A 37 3.91 -4.93 -21.71
N ALA A 38 5.04 -4.71 -22.40
CA ALA A 38 6.17 -4.03 -21.79
C ALA A 38 5.78 -2.60 -21.36
N GLY A 39 6.40 -2.10 -20.30
CA GLY A 39 6.18 -0.77 -19.75
C GLY A 39 5.05 -0.66 -18.73
N THR A 40 4.20 -1.69 -18.58
CA THR A 40 3.11 -1.70 -17.58
C THR A 40 3.32 -2.79 -16.53
N TYR A 41 2.72 -2.63 -15.36
CA TYR A 41 2.70 -3.63 -14.30
C TYR A 41 1.40 -3.56 -13.51
N GLU A 42 1.02 -4.65 -12.87
CA GLU A 42 -0.07 -4.69 -11.90
C GLU A 42 0.11 -5.83 -10.89
N TRP A 43 -0.45 -5.65 -9.69
CA TRP A 43 -0.47 -6.66 -8.65
C TRP A 43 -1.68 -6.56 -7.71
N TRP A 44 -2.20 -7.72 -7.32
CA TRP A 44 -3.17 -7.87 -6.25
C TRP A 44 -2.42 -8.31 -5.00
N TYR A 45 -2.53 -7.54 -3.94
CA TYR A 45 -1.80 -7.74 -2.70
C TYR A 45 -2.77 -7.94 -1.54
N PHE A 46 -2.46 -8.91 -0.69
CA PHE A 46 -3.17 -9.21 0.53
C PHE A 46 -2.18 -9.36 1.67
N ASP A 47 -2.56 -8.89 2.84
CA ASP A 47 -1.91 -9.27 4.08
C ASP A 47 -2.89 -9.40 5.24
N ALA A 48 -2.49 -10.15 6.26
CA ALA A 48 -3.29 -10.36 7.45
C ALA A 48 -2.43 -10.54 8.70
N HIS A 49 -2.98 -10.04 9.80
CA HIS A 49 -2.56 -10.34 11.17
C HIS A 49 -3.55 -11.35 11.75
N LEU A 50 -3.06 -12.54 12.09
CA LEU A 50 -3.88 -13.67 12.52
C LEU A 50 -3.96 -13.76 14.04
N ALA A 51 -5.04 -14.35 14.55
CA ALA A 51 -5.36 -14.43 15.97
C ALA A 51 -4.38 -15.31 16.77
N ASP A 52 -3.71 -16.24 16.09
CA ASP A 52 -2.63 -17.06 16.65
C ASP A 52 -1.26 -16.34 16.65
N GLY A 53 -1.21 -15.09 16.16
CA GLY A 53 0.00 -14.28 16.07
C GLY A 53 0.80 -14.45 14.78
N ALA A 54 0.36 -15.33 13.86
CA ALA A 54 0.97 -15.43 12.54
C ALA A 54 0.63 -14.20 11.67
N LYS A 55 1.49 -13.93 10.68
CA LYS A 55 1.25 -12.88 9.67
C LYS A 55 1.45 -13.45 8.28
N VAL A 56 0.51 -13.13 7.40
CA VAL A 56 0.52 -13.61 6.02
C VAL A 56 0.63 -12.43 5.08
N VAL A 57 1.42 -12.57 4.01
CA VAL A 57 1.40 -11.68 2.85
C VAL A 57 1.33 -12.53 1.59
N ALA A 58 0.39 -12.23 0.70
CA ALA A 58 0.30 -12.81 -0.63
C ALA A 58 0.27 -11.70 -1.69
N SER A 59 1.03 -11.86 -2.77
CA SER A 59 1.00 -10.91 -3.90
C SER A 59 1.02 -11.65 -5.23
N PHE A 60 0.01 -11.42 -6.03
CA PHE A 60 -0.15 -11.96 -7.38
C PHE A 60 0.20 -10.85 -8.36
N MET A 61 1.34 -10.99 -9.04
CA MET A 61 1.91 -9.94 -9.89
C MET A 61 2.01 -10.42 -11.33
N ASN A 62 1.66 -9.57 -12.30
CA ASN A 62 1.97 -9.89 -13.71
C ASN A 62 3.46 -9.71 -14.01
N LYS A 63 4.14 -8.79 -13.31
CA LYS A 63 5.56 -8.49 -13.44
C LYS A 63 6.11 -7.97 -12.11
N MET A 64 7.32 -8.40 -11.74
CA MET A 64 8.00 -7.96 -10.51
C MET A 64 8.92 -6.74 -10.72
N ASP A 65 9.54 -6.60 -11.90
CA ASP A 65 10.42 -5.46 -12.20
C ASP A 65 9.57 -4.22 -12.49
N LEU A 66 9.27 -3.45 -11.43
CA LEU A 66 8.49 -2.22 -11.54
C LEU A 66 9.29 -1.07 -12.15
N ALA A 67 10.63 -1.13 -12.12
CA ALA A 67 11.50 -0.06 -12.61
C ALA A 67 11.60 -0.06 -14.13
N ALA A 68 11.68 -1.25 -14.74
CA ALA A 68 11.70 -1.43 -16.18
C ALA A 68 10.91 -2.68 -16.60
N PRO A 69 9.57 -2.65 -16.51
CA PRO A 69 8.74 -3.82 -16.80
C PRO A 69 8.91 -4.26 -18.25
N LYS A 70 9.36 -5.51 -18.44
CA LYS A 70 9.56 -6.13 -19.76
C LYS A 70 8.31 -6.91 -20.18
N SER A 71 8.50 -8.02 -20.90
CA SER A 71 7.41 -8.96 -21.18
C SER A 71 6.78 -9.50 -19.91
N LEU A 72 5.55 -9.99 -20.03
CA LEU A 72 4.83 -10.75 -18.99
C LEU A 72 5.78 -11.77 -18.32
N ALA A 73 5.92 -11.64 -17.00
CA ALA A 73 6.79 -12.47 -16.17
C ALA A 73 6.10 -12.67 -14.82
N PRO A 74 5.04 -13.51 -14.78
CA PRO A 74 4.15 -13.59 -13.64
C PRO A 74 4.85 -14.15 -12.40
N VAL A 75 4.53 -13.61 -11.23
CA VAL A 75 5.17 -13.95 -9.97
C VAL A 75 4.15 -14.04 -8.84
N LEU A 76 4.25 -15.09 -8.03
CA LEU A 76 3.63 -15.17 -6.71
C LEU A 76 4.69 -14.83 -5.66
N ARG A 77 4.39 -13.85 -4.80
CA ARG A 77 5.07 -13.70 -3.51
C ARG A 77 4.18 -14.23 -2.41
N LEU A 78 4.70 -15.10 -1.55
CA LEU A 78 3.99 -15.61 -0.38
C LEU A 78 4.93 -15.60 0.82
N ASN A 79 4.59 -14.82 1.83
CA ASN A 79 5.32 -14.75 3.09
C ASN A 79 4.45 -15.19 4.25
N LEU A 80 5.06 -15.89 5.20
CA LEU A 80 4.45 -16.32 6.45
C LEU A 80 5.43 -16.08 7.59
N ASP A 81 5.06 -15.22 8.54
CA ASP A 81 5.75 -15.03 9.81
C ASP A 81 4.98 -15.75 10.90
N LEU A 82 5.69 -16.49 11.76
CA LEU A 82 5.10 -17.19 12.89
C LEU A 82 5.44 -16.53 14.23
N PRO A 83 4.59 -16.70 15.25
CA PRO A 83 4.84 -16.17 16.60
C PRO A 83 6.07 -16.78 17.28
N ASP A 84 6.52 -17.97 16.83
CA ASP A 84 7.75 -18.63 17.31
C ASP A 84 9.04 -18.07 16.67
N GLY A 85 8.92 -17.08 15.78
CA GLY A 85 10.03 -16.42 15.11
C GLY A 85 10.47 -17.07 13.81
N ARG A 86 9.86 -18.17 13.36
CA ARG A 86 10.09 -18.69 12.01
C ARG A 86 9.56 -17.71 10.95
N HIS A 87 10.35 -17.52 9.90
CA HIS A 87 10.04 -16.65 8.76
C HIS A 87 10.16 -17.44 7.46
N PHE A 88 9.12 -17.40 6.64
CA PHE A 88 9.10 -17.97 5.30
C PHE A 88 8.87 -16.83 4.30
N GLU A 89 9.75 -16.70 3.32
CA GLU A 89 9.59 -15.80 2.18
C GLU A 89 9.77 -16.61 0.90
N LYS A 90 8.71 -16.71 0.11
CA LYS A 90 8.68 -17.45 -1.15
C LYS A 90 8.39 -16.51 -2.31
N LEU A 91 9.15 -16.70 -3.39
CA LEU A 91 9.00 -15.96 -4.63
C LEU A 91 9.04 -16.96 -5.79
N VAL A 92 7.88 -17.22 -6.39
CA VAL A 92 7.72 -18.26 -7.41
C VAL A 92 7.37 -17.62 -8.74
N HIS A 93 8.18 -17.90 -9.75
CA HIS A 93 7.94 -17.46 -11.13
C HIS A 93 7.09 -18.49 -11.88
N TYR A 94 6.13 -18.00 -12.65
CA TYR A 94 5.24 -18.81 -13.50
C TYR A 94 5.51 -18.53 -14.97
N GLN A 95 5.16 -19.48 -15.84
CA GLN A 95 5.17 -19.22 -17.27
C GLN A 95 4.00 -18.29 -17.65
N PRO A 96 4.13 -17.47 -18.72
CA PRO A 96 3.03 -16.64 -19.21
C PRO A 96 1.71 -17.39 -19.44
N SER A 97 1.77 -18.68 -19.82
CA SER A 97 0.59 -19.54 -20.03
C SER A 97 -0.14 -19.93 -18.74
N GLU A 98 0.46 -19.69 -17.57
CA GLU A 98 -0.10 -19.98 -16.26
C GLU A 98 -0.68 -18.72 -15.59
N TRP A 99 -0.67 -17.58 -16.28
CA TRP A 99 -1.25 -16.31 -15.85
C TRP A 99 -2.55 -16.01 -16.56
N SER A 100 -3.56 -15.63 -15.79
CA SER A 100 -4.76 -14.97 -16.31
C SER A 100 -5.35 -14.05 -15.25
N ALA A 101 -5.99 -12.97 -15.68
CA ALA A 101 -6.79 -12.11 -14.82
C ALA A 101 -8.04 -11.64 -15.57
N ALA A 102 -9.21 -11.70 -14.93
CA ALA A 102 -10.45 -11.16 -15.50
C ALA A 102 -10.41 -9.63 -15.55
N LYS A 103 -11.15 -9.01 -16.48
CA LYS A 103 -11.19 -7.54 -16.66
C LYS A 103 -12.34 -6.86 -15.93
N ASP A 104 -13.37 -7.62 -15.57
CA ASP A 104 -14.65 -7.15 -15.04
C ASP A 104 -14.80 -7.39 -13.53
N HIS A 105 -13.88 -8.10 -12.91
CA HIS A 105 -13.77 -8.34 -11.47
C HIS A 105 -12.37 -8.89 -11.12
N ALA A 106 -12.06 -8.98 -9.82
CA ALA A 106 -10.89 -9.71 -9.37
C ALA A 106 -11.08 -11.22 -9.54
N ASP A 107 -10.37 -11.78 -10.50
CA ASP A 107 -10.19 -13.22 -10.69
C ASP A 107 -8.83 -13.45 -11.33
N VAL A 108 -7.82 -13.66 -10.50
CA VAL A 108 -6.40 -13.78 -10.87
C VAL A 108 -5.91 -15.19 -10.63
N HIS A 109 -5.30 -15.77 -11.65
CA HIS A 109 -4.74 -17.12 -11.59
C HIS A 109 -3.23 -17.08 -11.82
N LEU A 110 -2.51 -17.84 -11.00
CA LEU A 110 -1.08 -18.15 -11.16
C LEU A 110 -0.87 -19.65 -10.98
N GLY A 111 -0.88 -20.40 -12.08
CA GLY A 111 -0.86 -21.86 -12.06
C GLY A 111 -2.10 -22.41 -11.35
N LYS A 112 -1.95 -22.94 -10.13
CA LYS A 112 -3.06 -23.44 -9.29
C LYS A 112 -3.56 -22.42 -8.27
N ASN A 113 -2.86 -21.29 -8.11
CA ASN A 113 -3.19 -20.27 -7.13
C ASN A 113 -4.27 -19.35 -7.66
N ARG A 114 -5.12 -18.85 -6.77
CA ARG A 114 -6.27 -18.00 -7.11
C ARG A 114 -6.40 -16.82 -6.16
N PHE A 115 -6.76 -15.68 -6.71
CA PHE A 115 -7.18 -14.49 -5.99
C PHE A 115 -8.49 -14.00 -6.61
N THR A 116 -9.62 -14.23 -5.94
CA THR A 116 -10.94 -13.93 -6.50
C THR A 116 -11.79 -13.15 -5.53
N GLY A 117 -12.55 -12.16 -5.99
CA GLY A 117 -13.49 -11.44 -5.14
C GLY A 117 -14.40 -10.47 -5.88
N ASP A 118 -15.22 -9.77 -5.11
CA ASP A 118 -16.34 -8.95 -5.59
C ASP A 118 -16.40 -7.55 -4.98
N LEU A 119 -15.25 -7.00 -4.53
CA LEU A 119 -15.14 -5.79 -3.71
C LEU A 119 -15.72 -5.90 -2.29
N HIS A 120 -16.12 -7.09 -1.85
CA HIS A 120 -16.52 -7.29 -0.46
C HIS A 120 -15.93 -8.57 0.13
N THR A 121 -16.11 -9.69 -0.55
CA THR A 121 -15.61 -11.00 -0.12
C THR A 121 -14.56 -11.50 -1.10
N TYR A 122 -13.40 -11.88 -0.57
CA TYR A 122 -12.28 -12.41 -1.34
C TYR A 122 -11.91 -13.81 -0.88
N ARG A 123 -11.61 -14.68 -1.82
CA ARG A 123 -11.03 -16.01 -1.62
C ARG A 123 -9.61 -15.99 -2.17
N ILE A 124 -8.65 -16.33 -1.31
CA ILE A 124 -7.21 -16.25 -1.61
C ILE A 124 -6.58 -17.60 -1.32
N GLU A 125 -6.14 -18.26 -2.38
CA GLU A 125 -5.57 -19.60 -2.37
C GLU A 125 -4.16 -19.53 -2.97
N ALA A 126 -3.15 -19.67 -2.14
CA ALA A 126 -1.75 -19.58 -2.54
C ALA A 126 -0.94 -20.72 -1.93
N THR A 127 -0.10 -21.38 -2.74
CA THR A 127 0.83 -22.42 -2.31
C THR A 127 2.18 -22.17 -2.97
N ALA A 128 3.23 -22.11 -2.15
CA ALA A 128 4.59 -21.93 -2.59
C ALA A 128 5.52 -22.81 -1.75
N GLU A 129 6.14 -23.79 -2.41
CA GLU A 129 7.01 -24.78 -1.76
C GLU A 129 6.31 -25.46 -0.57
N GLU A 130 6.82 -25.32 0.65
CA GLU A 130 6.29 -25.93 1.86
C GLU A 130 5.12 -25.18 2.49
N ILE A 131 4.82 -23.95 2.08
CA ILE A 131 3.75 -23.15 2.69
C ILE A 131 2.54 -23.01 1.77
N SER A 132 1.35 -23.00 2.37
CA SER A 132 0.13 -22.61 1.69
C SER A 132 -0.80 -21.79 2.58
N VAL A 133 -1.64 -20.99 1.96
CA VAL A 133 -2.67 -20.16 2.56
C VAL A 133 -3.95 -20.39 1.78
N ASP A 134 -5.02 -20.58 2.53
CA ASP A 134 -6.37 -20.70 2.03
C ASP A 134 -7.29 -19.90 2.96
N VAL A 135 -7.63 -18.68 2.55
CA VAL A 135 -8.39 -17.72 3.37
C VAL A 135 -9.53 -17.07 2.64
N THR A 136 -10.55 -16.70 3.41
CA THR A 136 -11.61 -15.80 3.02
C THR A 136 -11.41 -14.47 3.77
N LEU A 137 -11.33 -13.36 3.03
CA LEU A 137 -11.32 -12.01 3.56
C LEU A 137 -12.69 -11.37 3.28
N THR A 138 -13.37 -10.92 4.33
CA THR A 138 -14.66 -10.23 4.25
C THR A 138 -14.50 -8.79 4.70
N GLY A 139 -14.69 -7.83 3.80
CA GLY A 139 -14.51 -6.40 4.07
C GLY A 139 -15.48 -5.87 5.12
N GLU A 140 -14.95 -5.15 6.09
CA GLU A 140 -15.71 -4.41 7.10
C GLU A 140 -15.84 -2.95 6.68
N VAL A 141 -14.72 -2.33 6.28
CA VAL A 141 -14.68 -1.00 5.69
C VAL A 141 -14.95 -1.13 4.18
N PRO A 142 -15.81 -0.29 3.59
CA PRO A 142 -16.11 -0.36 2.17
C PRO A 142 -14.85 -0.14 1.31
N PRO A 143 -14.82 -0.64 0.06
CA PRO A 143 -13.80 -0.30 -0.91
C PRO A 143 -13.57 1.21 -0.97
N TRP A 144 -12.32 1.59 -1.13
CA TRP A 144 -11.95 2.99 -1.14
C TRP A 144 -10.81 3.25 -2.13
N ARG A 145 -10.81 4.43 -2.74
CA ARG A 145 -9.67 4.96 -3.49
C ARG A 145 -9.55 6.47 -3.28
N PRO A 146 -8.33 7.03 -3.21
CA PRO A 146 -8.16 8.46 -3.11
C PRO A 146 -8.58 9.12 -4.43
N SER A 147 -9.69 9.87 -4.44
CA SER A 147 -10.25 10.46 -5.67
C SER A 147 -10.42 9.40 -6.77
N THR A 148 -9.77 9.54 -7.94
CA THR A 148 -9.80 8.54 -9.01
C THR A 148 -8.94 7.30 -8.75
N GLY A 149 -8.10 7.30 -7.72
CA GLY A 149 -7.09 6.27 -7.48
C GLY A 149 -5.83 6.40 -8.34
N TYR A 150 -5.78 7.36 -9.28
CA TYR A 150 -4.64 7.57 -10.18
C TYR A 150 -3.78 8.76 -9.75
N MET A 151 -2.51 8.49 -9.45
CA MET A 151 -1.46 9.49 -9.36
C MET A 151 -0.84 9.68 -10.76
N LEU A 152 -0.80 10.93 -11.22
CA LEU A 152 -0.36 11.30 -12.56
C LEU A 152 0.84 12.24 -12.49
N PHE A 153 1.82 12.00 -13.35
CA PHE A 153 3.09 12.72 -13.37
C PHE A 153 3.44 13.24 -14.76
N GLY A 154 4.14 14.38 -14.80
CA GLY A 154 4.55 15.08 -16.01
C GLY A 154 3.48 16.03 -16.55
N ALA A 155 3.90 16.97 -17.40
CA ALA A 155 3.01 17.98 -17.99
C ALA A 155 1.92 17.38 -18.89
N ASP A 156 2.21 16.24 -19.53
CA ASP A 156 1.25 15.49 -20.35
C ASP A 156 0.45 14.45 -19.54
N ARG A 157 0.72 14.30 -18.24
CA ARG A 157 0.09 13.35 -17.32
C ARG A 157 0.16 11.89 -17.80
N SER A 158 1.17 11.54 -18.61
CA SER A 158 1.31 10.22 -19.24
C SER A 158 1.88 9.13 -18.32
N MET A 159 2.55 9.53 -17.24
CA MET A 159 3.12 8.61 -16.25
C MET A 159 2.10 8.41 -15.12
N GLU A 160 1.69 7.16 -14.93
CA GLU A 160 0.57 6.80 -14.06
C GLU A 160 1.01 5.72 -13.06
N PHE A 161 0.65 5.94 -11.80
CA PHE A 161 0.63 4.91 -10.77
C PHE A 161 -0.73 4.97 -10.07
N ALA A 162 -1.40 3.83 -9.96
CA ALA A 162 -2.75 3.75 -9.46
C ALA A 162 -2.89 2.70 -8.38
N TRP A 163 -3.81 2.97 -7.46
CA TRP A 163 -3.99 2.21 -6.23
C TRP A 163 -5.45 2.19 -5.82
N LEU A 164 -5.95 0.98 -5.57
CA LEU A 164 -7.31 0.71 -5.12
C LEU A 164 -7.28 -0.21 -3.88
N PRO A 165 -7.43 0.35 -2.68
CA PRO A 165 -7.81 -0.39 -1.49
C PRO A 165 -9.21 -1.01 -1.59
N SER A 166 -9.30 -2.18 -2.23
CA SER A 166 -10.54 -2.94 -2.40
C SER A 166 -11.10 -3.48 -1.08
N VAL A 167 -10.23 -3.80 -0.12
CA VAL A 167 -10.62 -4.06 1.28
C VAL A 167 -9.65 -3.31 2.21
N PRO A 168 -9.99 -2.07 2.60
CA PRO A 168 -9.15 -1.29 3.52
C PRO A 168 -8.98 -1.96 4.90
N GLN A 169 -9.99 -2.69 5.34
CA GLN A 169 -9.97 -3.56 6.52
C GLN A 169 -11.08 -4.60 6.42
N GLY A 170 -10.79 -5.84 6.77
CA GLY A 170 -11.78 -6.91 6.81
C GLY A 170 -11.39 -8.08 7.72
N GLN A 171 -12.37 -8.93 8.00
CA GLN A 171 -12.19 -10.16 8.78
C GLN A 171 -11.63 -11.27 7.92
N VAL A 172 -10.62 -11.96 8.43
CA VAL A 172 -10.01 -13.13 7.82
C VAL A 172 -10.50 -14.39 8.53
N THR A 173 -10.91 -15.39 7.75
CA THR A 173 -11.17 -16.74 8.24
C THR A 173 -10.53 -17.75 7.29
N GLY A 174 -9.91 -18.80 7.82
CA GLY A 174 -9.34 -19.86 7.00
C GLY A 174 -8.13 -20.51 7.63
N SER A 175 -7.19 -20.92 6.79
CA SER A 175 -6.03 -21.68 7.24
C SER A 175 -4.74 -21.33 6.52
N TYR A 176 -3.62 -21.58 7.18
CA TYR A 176 -2.33 -21.74 6.53
C TYR A 176 -1.79 -23.14 6.82
N SER A 177 -0.83 -23.61 6.03
CA SER A 177 -0.10 -24.84 6.35
C SER A 177 1.39 -24.73 6.08
N ILE A 178 2.16 -25.54 6.80
CA ILE A 178 3.62 -25.67 6.67
C ILE A 178 3.94 -27.15 6.57
N ASN A 179 4.59 -27.59 5.49
CA ASN A 179 4.86 -29.01 5.23
C ASN A 179 3.59 -29.89 5.32
N GLY A 180 2.42 -29.34 4.96
CA GLY A 180 1.13 -30.02 5.05
C GLY A 180 0.49 -30.04 6.45
N GLU A 181 1.17 -29.54 7.49
CA GLU A 181 0.55 -29.30 8.80
C GLU A 181 -0.34 -28.06 8.73
N ARG A 182 -1.66 -28.26 8.86
CA ARG A 182 -2.68 -27.22 8.68
C ARG A 182 -3.04 -26.56 10.02
N HIS A 183 -3.12 -25.23 10.01
CA HIS A 183 -3.50 -24.38 11.13
C HIS A 183 -4.73 -23.56 10.73
N GLU A 184 -5.86 -23.78 11.41
CA GLU A 184 -7.08 -22.97 11.26
C GLU A 184 -6.99 -21.74 12.16
N THR A 185 -7.42 -20.60 11.64
CA THR A 185 -7.24 -19.32 12.31
C THR A 185 -8.21 -18.27 11.78
N THR A 186 -8.26 -17.14 12.49
CA THR A 186 -9.00 -15.94 12.09
C THR A 186 -8.06 -14.75 12.15
N GLY A 187 -8.48 -13.57 11.71
CA GLY A 187 -7.64 -12.39 11.83
C GLY A 187 -8.27 -11.16 11.21
N VAL A 188 -7.45 -10.12 11.08
CA VAL A 188 -7.81 -8.90 10.36
C VAL A 188 -6.88 -8.78 9.16
N GLY A 189 -7.44 -8.47 8.00
CA GLY A 189 -6.72 -8.42 6.73
C GLY A 189 -7.03 -7.19 5.91
N TYR A 190 -6.20 -7.01 4.90
CA TYR A 190 -6.22 -5.89 3.96
C TYR A 190 -6.00 -6.44 2.55
N HIS A 191 -6.65 -5.81 1.56
CA HIS A 191 -6.38 -6.06 0.16
C HIS A 191 -6.36 -4.76 -0.65
N ASP A 192 -5.37 -4.64 -1.52
CA ASP A 192 -5.38 -3.67 -2.62
C ASP A 192 -4.98 -4.24 -3.98
N HIS A 193 -5.35 -3.49 -5.02
CA HIS A 193 -4.86 -3.65 -6.38
C HIS A 193 -4.08 -2.39 -6.77
N ASN A 194 -2.91 -2.60 -7.35
CA ASN A 194 -2.07 -1.53 -7.85
C ASN A 194 -1.70 -1.79 -9.30
N TRP A 195 -1.58 -0.74 -10.10
CA TRP A 195 -1.09 -0.82 -11.47
C TRP A 195 -0.40 0.47 -11.88
N GLY A 196 0.41 0.40 -12.93
CA GLY A 196 1.08 1.60 -13.43
C GLY A 196 1.89 1.35 -14.69
N ASN A 197 2.40 2.45 -15.23
CA ASN A 197 3.26 2.45 -16.42
C ASN A 197 4.63 3.11 -16.18
N VAL A 198 4.93 3.42 -14.93
CA VAL A 198 6.14 4.15 -14.53
C VAL A 198 6.77 3.55 -13.28
N GLY A 199 8.09 3.40 -13.26
CA GLY A 199 8.78 2.92 -12.07
C GLY A 199 8.70 3.92 -10.93
N LEU A 200 8.32 3.45 -9.73
CA LEU A 200 8.13 4.31 -8.56
C LEU A 200 9.36 5.16 -8.21
N MET A 201 10.57 4.61 -8.36
CA MET A 201 11.84 5.36 -8.18
C MET A 201 11.95 6.62 -9.05
N LYS A 202 11.29 6.64 -10.21
CA LYS A 202 11.31 7.77 -11.14
C LYS A 202 10.38 8.89 -10.69
N VAL A 203 9.25 8.55 -10.08
CA VAL A 203 8.15 9.48 -9.81
C VAL A 203 8.00 9.86 -8.35
N VAL A 204 8.48 9.02 -7.44
CA VAL A 204 8.44 9.27 -6.00
C VAL A 204 9.85 9.55 -5.47
N HIS A 205 9.95 10.56 -4.62
CA HIS A 205 11.11 10.82 -3.79
C HIS A 205 11.08 10.01 -2.48
N ASP A 206 9.99 10.12 -1.74
CA ASP A 206 9.74 9.39 -0.50
C ASP A 206 8.24 9.31 -0.21
N TRP A 207 7.84 8.39 0.67
CA TRP A 207 6.52 8.41 1.28
C TRP A 207 6.55 7.92 2.72
N TYR A 208 5.70 8.49 3.55
CA TYR A 208 5.18 7.77 4.71
C TYR A 208 3.93 7.02 4.29
N TRP A 209 3.75 5.79 4.77
CA TRP A 209 2.51 5.04 4.57
C TRP A 209 2.16 4.29 5.85
N ALA A 210 0.92 4.40 6.28
CA ALA A 210 0.43 3.85 7.53
C ALA A 210 -0.99 3.32 7.36
N ARG A 211 -1.28 2.20 8.04
CA ARG A 211 -2.64 1.78 8.34
C ARG A 211 -2.77 1.48 9.82
N GLY A 212 -3.97 1.57 10.37
CA GLY A 212 -4.22 1.10 11.72
C GLY A 212 -5.67 1.27 12.16
N GLU A 213 -5.97 0.70 13.32
CA GLU A 213 -7.24 0.85 14.02
C GLU A 213 -6.97 1.45 15.40
N ALA A 214 -7.86 2.34 15.87
CA ALA A 214 -7.86 2.76 17.25
C ALA A 214 -9.30 3.05 17.71
N GLY A 215 -9.85 2.18 18.56
CA GLY A 215 -11.25 2.27 18.97
C GLY A 215 -12.19 2.09 17.78
N PRO A 216 -13.18 2.97 17.54
CA PRO A 216 -14.10 2.83 16.42
C PRO A 216 -13.49 3.25 15.07
N TYR A 217 -12.22 3.66 15.03
CA TYR A 217 -11.61 4.28 13.85
C TYR A 217 -10.67 3.33 13.11
N THR A 218 -10.83 3.26 11.80
CA THR A 218 -9.84 2.68 10.87
C THR A 218 -9.23 3.81 10.04
N VAL A 219 -7.91 3.79 9.86
CA VAL A 219 -7.19 4.80 9.08
C VAL A 219 -6.26 4.17 8.06
N ILE A 220 -6.23 4.76 6.86
CA ILE A 220 -5.13 4.64 5.90
C ILE A 220 -4.61 6.05 5.65
N ALA A 221 -3.31 6.26 5.82
CA ALA A 221 -2.69 7.56 5.60
C ALA A 221 -1.36 7.40 4.87
N SER A 222 -1.15 8.24 3.85
CA SER A 222 0.13 8.34 3.18
C SER A 222 0.44 9.79 2.81
N TYR A 223 1.72 10.14 2.84
CA TYR A 223 2.20 11.42 2.37
C TYR A 223 3.34 11.18 1.40
N ILE A 224 3.02 11.24 0.11
CA ILE A 224 3.96 10.99 -0.97
C ILE A 224 4.60 12.31 -1.38
N THR A 225 5.92 12.34 -1.45
CA THR A 225 6.68 13.44 -2.05
C THR A 225 7.09 13.01 -3.45
N ALA A 226 6.66 13.74 -4.50
CA ALA A 226 7.09 13.45 -5.87
C ALA A 226 8.61 13.67 -6.03
N SER A 227 9.22 13.07 -7.06
CA SER A 227 10.65 13.27 -7.35
C SER A 227 10.97 14.70 -7.80
N GLU A 228 12.26 15.07 -7.77
CA GLU A 228 12.74 16.43 -8.04
C GLU A 228 12.25 17.00 -9.38
N GLN A 229 12.24 16.18 -10.43
CA GLN A 229 11.79 16.58 -11.76
C GLN A 229 10.30 16.96 -11.83
N PHE A 230 9.52 16.59 -10.81
CA PHE A 230 8.11 16.97 -10.67
C PHE A 230 7.90 18.05 -9.60
N GLY A 231 8.97 18.75 -9.21
CA GLY A 231 8.92 19.88 -8.27
C GLY A 231 8.74 19.47 -6.81
N PHE A 232 8.86 18.17 -6.50
CA PHE A 232 8.61 17.62 -5.17
C PHE A 232 7.21 17.92 -4.62
N GLU A 233 6.25 18.03 -5.53
CA GLU A 233 4.85 18.25 -5.19
C GLU A 233 4.35 17.13 -4.26
N PRO A 234 3.70 17.46 -3.14
CA PRO A 234 3.14 16.48 -2.24
C PRO A 234 1.82 15.92 -2.78
N ILE A 235 1.60 14.63 -2.55
CA ILE A 235 0.34 13.93 -2.81
C ILE A 235 -0.11 13.33 -1.46
N PRO A 236 -0.91 14.07 -0.66
CA PRO A 236 -1.49 13.54 0.55
C PRO A 236 -2.60 12.55 0.21
N ILE A 237 -2.63 11.45 0.96
CA ILE A 237 -3.63 10.40 0.89
C ILE A 237 -4.11 10.18 2.31
N PHE A 238 -5.42 10.23 2.50
CA PHE A 238 -6.03 10.05 3.80
C PHE A 238 -7.38 9.37 3.64
N MET A 239 -7.64 8.36 4.46
CA MET A 239 -8.93 7.72 4.63
C MET A 239 -9.12 7.49 6.12
N LEU A 240 -10.23 7.98 6.65
CA LEU A 240 -10.67 7.73 8.01
C LEU A 240 -12.09 7.19 7.97
N ALA A 241 -12.28 5.99 8.53
CA ALA A 241 -13.59 5.42 8.79
C ALA A 241 -13.86 5.44 10.30
N ARG A 242 -15.13 5.61 10.68
CA ARG A 242 -15.63 5.43 12.04
C ARG A 242 -16.81 4.47 12.01
N ASP A 243 -16.77 3.41 12.81
CA ASP A 243 -17.78 2.34 12.79
C ASP A 243 -18.02 1.83 11.35
N ASN A 244 -16.93 1.61 10.59
CA ASN A 244 -16.92 1.17 9.20
C ASN A 244 -17.54 2.14 8.17
N VAL A 245 -17.84 3.38 8.55
CA VAL A 245 -18.34 4.42 7.64
C VAL A 245 -17.25 5.46 7.41
N LEU A 246 -16.98 5.81 6.15
CA LEU A 246 -16.04 6.89 5.82
C LEU A 246 -16.50 8.22 6.43
N VAL A 247 -15.61 8.85 7.19
CA VAL A 247 -15.81 10.16 7.83
C VAL A 247 -14.80 11.21 7.37
N GLY A 248 -13.78 10.82 6.60
CA GLY A 248 -12.89 11.78 5.96
C GLY A 248 -11.93 11.14 4.95
N ASP A 249 -11.95 11.65 3.72
CA ASP A 249 -11.08 11.18 2.64
C ASP A 249 -10.72 12.25 1.59
N ASP A 250 -11.17 13.50 1.78
CA ASP A 250 -10.83 14.61 0.90
C ASP A 250 -9.40 15.13 1.17
N PRO A 251 -8.44 14.94 0.25
CA PRO A 251 -7.07 15.39 0.45
C PRO A 251 -6.93 16.91 0.58
N ALA A 252 -7.87 17.71 0.07
CA ALA A 252 -7.86 19.17 0.22
C ALA A 252 -8.11 19.63 1.66
N LYS A 253 -8.70 18.76 2.49
CA LYS A 253 -9.00 18.99 3.91
C LYS A 253 -7.91 18.47 4.85
N VAL A 254 -6.83 17.91 4.31
CA VAL A 254 -5.74 17.29 5.08
C VAL A 254 -4.55 18.24 5.17
N THR A 255 -4.02 18.42 6.38
CA THR A 255 -2.67 18.95 6.60
C THR A 255 -1.76 17.87 7.18
N PHE A 256 -0.48 17.91 6.81
CA PHE A 256 0.52 16.95 7.24
C PHE A 256 1.69 17.63 7.94
N GLU A 257 2.09 17.09 9.08
CA GLU A 257 3.19 17.58 9.90
C GLU A 257 4.17 16.45 10.24
N ARG A 258 5.46 16.82 10.32
CA ARG A 258 6.55 15.95 10.77
C ARG A 258 7.23 16.60 11.95
N GLU A 259 7.37 15.85 13.04
CA GLU A 259 8.00 16.33 14.27
C GLU A 259 9.17 15.42 14.68
N GLY A 260 10.13 16.01 15.40
CA GLY A 260 11.28 15.28 15.93
C GLY A 260 12.12 14.60 14.85
N ILE A 261 12.37 15.29 13.73
CA ILE A 261 13.16 14.73 12.62
C ILE A 261 14.59 14.44 13.09
N TYR A 262 15.04 13.21 12.89
CA TYR A 262 16.41 12.76 13.12
C TYR A 262 16.98 12.09 11.88
N ILE A 263 18.30 11.98 11.78
CA ILE A 263 18.95 11.22 10.72
C ILE A 263 19.15 9.79 11.21
N ASP A 264 18.53 8.82 10.54
CA ASP A 264 18.73 7.41 10.85
C ASP A 264 20.20 7.01 10.57
N GLN A 265 20.84 6.40 11.56
CA GLN A 265 22.28 6.10 11.50
C GLN A 265 22.61 5.05 10.44
N LYS A 266 21.68 4.12 10.16
CA LYS A 266 21.93 3.01 9.23
C LYS A 266 21.73 3.43 7.77
N THR A 267 20.70 4.21 7.51
CA THR A 267 20.27 4.59 6.15
C THR A 267 20.70 6.00 5.76
N GLY A 268 21.06 6.86 6.72
CA GLY A 268 21.40 8.26 6.48
C GLY A 268 20.20 9.12 6.08
N LYS A 269 18.96 8.61 6.20
CA LYS A 269 17.74 9.32 5.79
C LYS A 269 17.13 10.11 6.94
N PRO A 270 16.49 11.27 6.66
CA PRO A 270 15.70 11.97 7.64
C PRO A 270 14.40 11.20 7.95
N VAL A 271 14.17 10.93 9.22
CA VAL A 271 13.02 10.19 9.75
C VAL A 271 12.32 11.06 10.77
N ALA A 272 11.00 11.17 10.69
CA ALA A 272 10.18 11.85 11.68
C ALA A 272 9.90 10.90 12.86
N ALA A 273 10.08 11.39 14.09
CA ALA A 273 9.65 10.66 15.28
C ALA A 273 8.12 10.60 15.35
N THR A 274 7.44 11.66 14.92
CA THR A 274 5.99 11.70 14.80
C THR A 274 5.58 12.20 13.43
N THR A 275 4.62 11.51 12.81
CA THR A 275 3.87 12.03 11.65
C THR A 275 2.44 12.31 12.09
N ARG A 276 1.88 13.43 11.65
CA ARG A 276 0.53 13.85 12.03
C ARG A 276 -0.25 14.30 10.82
N TYR A 277 -1.47 13.78 10.70
CA TYR A 277 -2.46 14.17 9.71
C TYR A 277 -3.60 14.86 10.45
N THR A 278 -3.95 16.08 10.03
CA THR A 278 -5.14 16.77 10.54
C THR A 278 -6.14 16.88 9.40
N TYR A 279 -7.32 16.30 9.58
CA TYR A 279 -8.43 16.43 8.65
C TYR A 279 -9.46 17.40 9.24
N GLN A 280 -9.75 18.49 8.53
CA GLN A 280 -10.69 19.53 8.96
C GLN A 280 -11.90 19.55 8.03
N ASP A 281 -13.09 19.25 8.56
CA ASP A 281 -14.34 19.29 7.81
C ASP A 281 -15.42 20.01 8.63
N ASP A 282 -15.74 21.24 8.22
CA ASP A 282 -16.64 22.14 8.94
C ASP A 282 -16.29 22.27 10.44
N GLU A 283 -17.16 21.78 11.33
CA GLU A 283 -16.95 21.81 12.78
C GLU A 283 -16.10 20.64 13.29
N ASP A 284 -16.01 19.55 12.53
CA ASP A 284 -15.29 18.34 12.91
C ASP A 284 -13.82 18.47 12.52
N ARG A 285 -12.94 18.11 13.46
CA ARG A 285 -11.49 18.05 13.23
C ARG A 285 -10.95 16.74 13.78
N TYR A 286 -10.30 15.97 12.93
CA TYR A 286 -9.64 14.72 13.30
C TYR A 286 -8.14 14.91 13.26
N VAL A 287 -7.45 14.49 14.32
CA VAL A 287 -5.99 14.48 14.40
C VAL A 287 -5.54 13.04 14.55
N VAL A 288 -4.85 12.53 13.52
CA VAL A 288 -4.25 11.20 13.51
C VAL A 288 -2.75 11.35 13.63
N SER A 289 -2.16 10.79 14.68
CA SER A 289 -0.70 10.84 14.91
C SER A 289 -0.13 9.43 15.01
N PHE A 290 0.99 9.21 14.33
CA PHE A 290 1.82 8.01 14.48
C PHE A 290 3.13 8.41 15.14
N THR A 291 3.40 7.92 16.35
CA THR A 291 4.58 8.27 17.15
C THR A 291 5.47 7.05 17.35
N ARG A 292 6.66 7.10 16.75
CA ARG A 292 7.64 6.02 16.75
C ARG A 292 8.14 5.72 18.17
N THR A 293 8.06 4.45 18.58
CA THR A 293 8.76 3.95 19.77
C THR A 293 10.09 3.32 19.38
N HIS A 294 10.11 2.45 18.37
CA HIS A 294 11.33 1.80 17.85
C HIS A 294 11.20 1.39 16.38
N ASP A 295 12.33 1.05 15.74
CA ASP A 295 12.36 0.53 14.38
C ASP A 295 12.16 -0.99 14.39
N LEU A 296 11.22 -1.48 13.60
CA LEU A 296 11.12 -2.89 13.26
C LEU A 296 12.24 -3.28 12.28
N SER A 297 12.50 -2.39 11.31
CA SER A 297 13.56 -2.60 10.32
C SER A 297 14.00 -1.27 9.72
N ALA A 298 15.29 -1.19 9.35
CA ALA A 298 15.84 -0.11 8.56
C ALA A 298 16.79 -0.71 7.52
N ASN A 299 16.45 -0.65 6.24
CA ASN A 299 17.16 -1.34 5.17
C ASN A 299 17.60 -0.37 4.09
N ARG A 300 18.84 -0.50 3.63
CA ARG A 300 19.31 0.19 2.43
C ARG A 300 19.07 -0.70 1.22
N MET A 301 18.45 -0.16 0.18
CA MET A 301 18.19 -0.91 -1.05
C MET A 301 19.47 -1.35 -1.75
N VAL A 302 20.57 -0.60 -1.63
CA VAL A 302 21.87 -1.01 -2.17
C VAL A 302 22.41 -2.31 -1.55
N ASP A 303 21.92 -2.69 -0.36
CA ASP A 303 22.32 -3.93 0.31
C ASP A 303 21.53 -5.14 -0.20
N THR A 304 20.39 -4.95 -0.89
CA THR A 304 19.63 -6.02 -1.56
C THR A 304 20.13 -6.30 -2.97
N ILE A 305 20.89 -5.37 -3.59
CA ILE A 305 21.49 -5.54 -4.92
C ILE A 305 22.73 -6.44 -4.82
N LYS A 306 22.72 -7.58 -5.53
CA LYS A 306 23.84 -8.54 -5.59
C LYS A 306 24.74 -8.32 -6.81
N GLY A 307 26.02 -8.69 -6.67
CA GLY A 307 26.98 -8.77 -7.78
C GLY A 307 27.41 -7.43 -8.38
N VAL A 308 27.82 -7.45 -9.66
CA VAL A 308 28.40 -6.30 -10.38
C VAL A 308 27.46 -5.09 -10.46
N LYS A 309 26.13 -5.34 -10.42
CA LYS A 309 25.11 -4.30 -10.34
C LYS A 309 25.18 -3.47 -9.05
N ARG A 310 25.69 -4.02 -7.95
CA ARG A 310 25.89 -3.29 -6.67
C ARG A 310 26.97 -2.23 -6.80
N ILE A 311 28.03 -2.53 -7.56
CA ILE A 311 29.15 -1.59 -7.79
C ILE A 311 28.66 -0.43 -8.66
N ALA A 312 27.92 -0.73 -9.73
CA ALA A 312 27.30 0.29 -10.58
C ALA A 312 26.28 1.15 -9.80
N ALA A 313 25.42 0.52 -8.99
CA ALA A 313 24.45 1.24 -8.15
C ALA A 313 25.14 2.19 -7.15
N LYS A 314 26.24 1.74 -6.51
CA LYS A 314 27.05 2.61 -5.63
C LYS A 314 27.73 3.74 -6.39
N LEU A 315 28.22 3.49 -7.62
CA LEU A 315 28.83 4.51 -8.48
C LEU A 315 27.81 5.56 -8.97
N MET A 316 26.56 5.14 -9.15
CA MET A 316 25.44 6.02 -9.53
C MET A 316 24.77 6.69 -8.32
N HIS A 317 25.38 6.58 -7.13
CA HIS A 317 24.85 7.11 -5.87
C HIS A 317 23.43 6.65 -5.53
N PHE A 318 23.02 5.45 -5.95
CA PHE A 318 21.73 4.90 -5.57
C PHE A 318 21.68 4.65 -4.06
N ASP A 319 20.85 5.43 -3.36
CA ASP A 319 20.78 5.49 -1.90
C ASP A 319 19.34 5.27 -1.40
N GLY A 320 18.57 4.41 -2.06
CA GLY A 320 17.21 4.09 -1.61
C GLY A 320 17.20 3.41 -0.24
N ALA A 321 16.19 3.67 0.58
CA ALA A 321 15.99 3.07 1.89
C ALA A 321 14.51 2.72 2.15
N TYR A 322 14.30 1.68 2.95
CA TYR A 322 12.99 1.27 3.43
C TYR A 322 13.07 1.05 4.93
N LEU A 323 12.23 1.74 5.68
CA LEU A 323 12.17 1.68 7.13
C LEU A 323 10.75 1.31 7.56
N ARG A 324 10.64 0.52 8.62
CA ARG A 324 9.37 0.17 9.26
C ARG A 324 9.47 0.48 10.74
N PHE A 325 8.43 1.09 11.26
CA PHE A 325 8.34 1.60 12.62
C PHE A 325 7.24 0.88 13.38
N VAL A 326 7.43 0.75 14.68
CA VAL A 326 6.37 0.39 15.63
C VAL A 326 6.20 1.58 16.58
N GLY A 327 4.96 1.83 17.00
CA GLY A 327 4.65 2.81 18.02
C GLY A 327 3.17 3.15 18.08
N ASP A 328 2.87 4.29 18.67
CA ASP A 328 1.50 4.64 19.04
C ASP A 328 0.78 5.29 17.85
N LEU A 329 -0.36 4.74 17.48
CA LEU A 329 -1.41 5.42 16.75
C LEU A 329 -2.33 6.11 17.76
N GLN A 330 -2.52 7.43 17.62
CA GLN A 330 -3.53 8.19 18.35
C GLN A 330 -4.47 8.88 17.38
N ILE A 331 -5.78 8.71 17.59
CA ILE A 331 -6.84 9.40 16.84
C ILE A 331 -7.65 10.24 17.82
N SER A 332 -7.64 11.56 17.63
CA SER A 332 -8.39 12.53 18.43
C SER A 332 -9.42 13.25 17.57
N ARG A 333 -10.68 13.25 17.99
CA ARG A 333 -11.76 14.01 17.35
C ARG A 333 -12.11 15.23 18.18
N TYR A 334 -12.18 16.37 17.51
CA TYR A 334 -12.67 17.63 18.07
C TYR A 334 -13.93 18.05 17.31
N ARG A 335 -14.84 18.72 18.01
CA ARG A 335 -16.01 19.35 17.40
C ARG A 335 -16.14 20.78 17.91
N ALA A 336 -16.23 21.75 17.02
CA ALA A 336 -16.26 23.18 17.34
C ALA A 336 -15.10 23.62 18.28
N GLY A 337 -13.95 22.95 18.19
CA GLY A 337 -12.76 23.21 19.00
C GLY A 337 -12.64 22.38 20.27
N ASP A 338 -13.73 21.79 20.77
CA ASP A 338 -13.73 20.96 21.97
C ASP A 338 -13.30 19.52 21.66
N LEU A 339 -12.45 18.95 22.51
CA LEU A 339 -12.05 17.54 22.39
C LEU A 339 -13.23 16.65 22.77
N VAL A 340 -13.69 15.83 21.82
CA VAL A 340 -14.82 14.91 22.01
C VAL A 340 -14.33 13.54 22.48
N GLU A 341 -13.34 12.98 21.80
CA GLU A 341 -12.82 11.65 22.08
C GLU A 341 -11.36 11.50 21.63
N THR A 342 -10.67 10.54 22.24
CA THR A 342 -9.33 10.12 21.83
C THR A 342 -9.18 8.63 22.04
N TYR A 343 -8.71 7.95 21.00
CA TYR A 343 -8.38 6.54 21.02
C TYR A 343 -6.90 6.35 20.71
N LYS A 344 -6.34 5.27 21.24
CA LYS A 344 -4.94 4.88 21.05
C LYS A 344 -4.83 3.38 20.83
N ASP A 345 -3.93 3.00 19.96
CA ASP A 345 -3.51 1.61 19.77
C ASP A 345 -2.07 1.56 19.23
N ASP A 346 -1.50 0.36 19.17
CA ASP A 346 -0.22 0.13 18.52
C ASP A 346 -0.41 0.11 16.99
N ALA A 347 0.53 0.70 16.26
CA ALA A 347 0.54 0.66 14.80
C ALA A 347 1.93 0.34 14.25
N ILE A 348 1.91 -0.15 13.02
CA ILE A 348 3.09 -0.31 12.18
C ILE A 348 2.92 0.57 10.96
N TRP A 349 3.93 1.38 10.65
CA TRP A 349 3.96 2.19 9.44
C TRP A 349 5.35 2.20 8.86
N GLU A 350 5.48 2.73 7.65
CA GLU A 350 6.72 2.70 6.89
C GLU A 350 7.12 4.08 6.36
N LEU A 351 8.42 4.19 6.12
CA LEU A 351 9.02 5.23 5.30
C LEU A 351 9.75 4.56 4.15
N MET A 352 9.29 4.81 2.94
CA MET A 352 10.05 4.53 1.73
C MET A 352 10.78 5.79 1.30
N TYR A 353 12.08 5.70 1.03
CA TYR A 353 12.90 6.85 0.68
C TYR A 353 13.79 6.51 -0.52
N PHE A 354 13.39 6.98 -1.69
CA PHE A 354 14.08 6.71 -2.96
C PHE A 354 15.15 7.75 -3.29
N GLY A 355 14.88 9.02 -2.98
CA GLY A 355 15.74 10.13 -3.34
C GLY A 355 16.89 10.39 -2.35
N HIS A 356 17.63 11.46 -2.60
CA HIS A 356 18.70 11.91 -1.71
C HIS A 356 18.12 12.70 -0.54
N PRO A 357 18.73 12.63 0.67
CA PRO A 357 18.36 13.50 1.79
C PRO A 357 18.37 14.97 1.38
N ARG A 358 17.42 15.73 1.92
CA ARG A 358 17.18 17.15 1.60
C ARG A 358 17.38 18.02 2.83
#